data_AF-A0A7R7IE03-F1
#
_entry.id   AF-A0A7R7IE03-F1
#
_cell.length_a   1.000
_cell.length_b   1.000
_cell.length_c   1.000
_cell.angle_alpha   90.00
_cell.angle_beta   90.00
_cell.angle_gamma   90.00
#
_symmetry.space_group_name_H-M   'P 1'
#
loop_
_entity.id
_entity.type
_entity.pdbx_description
1 polymer ?
#
loop_
_entity_poly.entity_id
_entity_poly.type
_entity_poly.pdbx_seq_one_letter_code
_entity_poly.pdbx_strand_id
1 'polypeptide(L)'
;MAKFCTKCGKPLEEGQTCSCQLQPTTTPIMEETPTMASEQSEQAFNSNQPTMNTQADYKQYQQQFNQAKEHSTRYLQDLFASFLNIFRNPTTSGPLFVKTANHNIAIGFIVFQAILTAFFSVVVTSKINSTLNLFGGLMGDYSDAATAAYKLPLVKIFIVTILISCLLSCILAGILYLVSMIFKNTIHFKSMLCVAATRSVALIPITILSIIVFYINTNTGITLFYLGNLLGICYMLVSLPIISQDNKNKVPFIIFITMVIFFFVSTFVMYHSIPLYLPETMKDGWKEFSTHMKSFDLLKSMTGASY
;
A
#
# COMPACT_ATOMS: atom_id res chain seq x y z
N MET A 1 20.83 -50.32 12.29
CA MET A 1 20.59 -49.05 11.58
C MET A 1 19.10 -48.81 11.57
N ALA A 2 18.61 -47.61 11.91
CA ALA A 2 17.16 -47.36 11.95
C ALA A 2 16.54 -47.48 10.55
N LYS A 3 15.43 -48.22 10.43
CA LYS A 3 14.63 -48.31 9.20
C LYS A 3 13.56 -47.22 9.23
N PHE A 4 13.29 -46.61 8.09
CA PHE A 4 12.30 -45.54 7.94
C PHE A 4 11.26 -45.95 6.90
N CYS A 5 10.00 -45.54 7.09
CA CYS A 5 8.96 -45.79 6.10
C CYS A 5 9.21 -44.96 4.83
N THR A 6 9.39 -45.63 3.69
CA THR A 6 9.63 -45.02 2.37
C THR A 6 8.46 -44.22 1.81
N LYS A 7 7.30 -44.19 2.49
CA LYS A 7 6.11 -43.42 2.10
C LYS A 7 5.79 -42.24 3.02
N CYS A 8 6.12 -42.31 4.32
CA CYS A 8 5.78 -41.25 5.29
C CYS A 8 6.96 -40.73 6.13
N GLY A 9 8.17 -41.24 5.92
CA GLY A 9 9.41 -40.74 6.54
C GLY A 9 9.57 -41.02 8.04
N LYS A 10 8.57 -41.62 8.72
CA LYS A 10 8.69 -41.99 10.14
C LYS A 10 9.71 -43.13 10.35
N PRO A 11 10.51 -43.10 11.43
CA PRO A 11 11.28 -44.26 11.86
C PRO A 11 10.34 -45.40 12.26
N LEU A 12 10.79 -46.65 12.08
CA LEU A 12 10.10 -47.87 12.48
C LEU A 12 11.08 -48.76 13.24
N GLU A 13 10.61 -49.36 14.33
CA GLU A 13 11.35 -50.40 15.07
C GLU A 13 11.24 -51.75 14.36
N GLU A 14 12.17 -52.66 14.64
CA GLU A 14 12.31 -53.90 13.87
C GLU A 14 11.16 -54.88 14.10
N GLY A 15 10.17 -54.83 13.20
CA GLY A 15 8.99 -55.71 13.20
C GLY A 15 7.67 -55.00 12.92
N GLN A 16 7.60 -53.67 13.08
CA GLN A 16 6.35 -52.93 12.84
C GLN A 16 6.10 -52.62 11.35
N THR A 17 4.86 -52.82 10.91
CA THR A 17 4.34 -52.35 9.62
C THR A 17 3.76 -50.94 9.77
N CYS A 18 3.85 -50.12 8.71
CA CYS A 18 3.33 -48.74 8.78
C CYS A 18 1.80 -48.71 8.76
N SER A 19 1.19 -48.12 9.79
CA SER A 19 -0.25 -47.83 9.84
C SER A 19 -0.74 -46.88 8.73
N CYS A 20 0.18 -46.26 7.98
CA CYS A 20 -0.11 -45.49 6.77
C CYS A 20 -0.63 -46.33 5.57
N GLN A 21 -0.70 -47.66 5.70
CA GLN A 21 -1.10 -48.58 4.62
C GLN A 21 -2.58 -49.03 4.68
N LEU A 22 -3.35 -48.67 5.72
CA LEU A 22 -4.63 -49.34 6.06
C LEU A 22 -5.85 -48.40 6.15
N GLN A 23 -6.63 -48.37 5.07
CA GLN A 23 -8.07 -48.06 5.03
C GLN A 23 -8.62 -48.46 3.64
N PRO A 24 -9.94 -48.72 3.46
CA PRO A 24 -11.04 -48.67 4.43
C PRO A 24 -11.69 -50.04 4.74
N THR A 25 -12.58 -50.11 5.74
CA THR A 25 -13.82 -50.95 5.81
C THR A 25 -14.62 -50.61 7.10
N THR A 26 -15.87 -51.05 7.16
CA THR A 26 -17.02 -50.67 8.01
C THR A 26 -16.91 -50.76 9.55
N THR A 27 -17.84 -50.02 10.18
CA THR A 27 -18.47 -50.15 11.52
C THR A 27 -18.92 -51.57 11.93
N PRO A 28 -19.42 -51.84 13.19
CA PRO A 28 -19.76 -50.93 14.31
C PRO A 28 -19.30 -51.42 15.73
N ILE A 29 -19.86 -50.79 16.79
CA ILE A 29 -20.17 -51.28 18.16
C ILE A 29 -19.33 -50.75 19.35
N MET A 30 -20.12 -50.33 20.38
CA MET A 30 -19.98 -50.13 21.85
C MET A 30 -18.71 -50.65 22.56
N GLU A 31 -18.28 -50.12 23.72
CA GLU A 31 -18.83 -49.12 24.67
C GLU A 31 -17.66 -48.27 25.28
N GLU A 32 -17.60 -47.60 26.44
CA GLU A 32 -18.41 -47.49 27.68
C GLU A 32 -18.15 -46.10 28.36
N THR A 33 -18.48 -45.97 29.65
CA THR A 33 -18.43 -44.80 30.57
C THR A 33 -17.60 -45.20 31.83
N PRO A 34 -17.65 -44.55 33.04
CA PRO A 34 -18.25 -43.29 33.53
C PRO A 34 -17.16 -42.28 34.04
N THR A 35 -17.36 -41.19 34.81
CA THR A 35 -18.43 -40.76 35.75
C THR A 35 -18.35 -39.24 36.06
N MET A 36 -19.50 -38.56 36.21
CA MET A 36 -19.80 -37.43 37.14
C MET A 36 -19.01 -36.08 37.05
N ALA A 37 -19.51 -34.88 37.39
CA ALA A 37 -20.85 -34.24 37.51
C ALA A 37 -20.60 -32.72 37.80
N SER A 38 -21.53 -31.74 37.92
CA SER A 38 -23.00 -31.62 37.80
C SER A 38 -23.38 -30.14 37.47
N GLU A 39 -24.66 -29.89 37.08
CA GLU A 39 -25.42 -28.61 37.20
C GLU A 39 -24.92 -27.36 36.41
N GLN A 40 -25.75 -26.38 36.00
CA GLN A 40 -27.11 -25.98 36.44
C GLN A 40 -27.97 -25.29 35.34
N SER A 41 -29.28 -25.59 35.31
CA SER A 41 -30.44 -24.80 34.77
C SER A 41 -30.55 -24.41 33.27
N GLU A 42 -31.77 -24.58 32.72
CA GLU A 42 -32.13 -24.25 31.32
C GLU A 42 -32.48 -22.76 31.06
N GLN A 43 -32.41 -22.37 29.77
CA GLN A 43 -33.59 -21.77 29.11
C GLN A 43 -33.60 -22.12 27.61
N ALA A 44 -34.77 -22.46 27.07
CA ALA A 44 -34.89 -23.03 25.73
C ALA A 44 -35.43 -22.03 24.69
N PHE A 45 -34.90 -22.08 23.46
CA PHE A 45 -35.60 -21.54 22.29
C PHE A 45 -35.46 -22.48 21.08
N ASN A 46 -36.60 -22.99 20.61
CA ASN A 46 -36.66 -23.89 19.46
C ASN A 46 -36.50 -23.10 18.17
N SER A 47 -35.47 -23.41 17.38
CA SER A 47 -35.26 -22.86 16.03
C SER A 47 -35.20 -24.00 15.01
N ASN A 48 -36.13 -24.02 14.06
CA ASN A 48 -36.08 -24.93 12.91
C ASN A 48 -34.79 -24.65 12.11
N GLN A 49 -33.80 -25.54 12.22
CA GLN A 49 -32.54 -25.41 11.51
C GLN A 49 -32.62 -26.21 10.20
N PRO A 50 -32.46 -25.57 9.01
CA PRO A 50 -32.37 -26.32 7.75
C PRO A 50 -31.08 -27.14 7.75
N THR A 51 -31.20 -28.44 7.48
CA THR A 51 -30.08 -29.40 7.43
C THR A 51 -29.20 -29.19 6.20
N MET A 52 -28.34 -28.17 6.26
CA MET A 52 -27.28 -27.99 5.28
C MET A 52 -26.23 -29.11 5.38
N ASN A 53 -25.71 -29.53 4.23
CA ASN A 53 -24.72 -30.61 4.11
C ASN A 53 -23.28 -30.10 4.39
N THR A 54 -23.06 -29.61 5.60
CA THR A 54 -21.85 -28.86 6.01
C THR A 54 -20.55 -29.68 5.88
N GLN A 55 -20.64 -31.01 5.90
CA GLN A 55 -19.50 -31.94 6.01
C GLN A 55 -18.53 -31.91 4.81
N ALA A 56 -19.02 -31.62 3.61
CA ALA A 56 -18.19 -31.51 2.41
C ALA A 56 -17.64 -30.08 2.23
N ASP A 57 -18.51 -29.09 2.46
CA ASP A 57 -18.20 -27.69 2.20
C ASP A 57 -17.11 -27.14 3.14
N TYR A 58 -17.10 -27.55 4.42
CA TYR A 58 -16.04 -27.12 5.35
C TYR A 58 -14.64 -27.59 4.91
N LYS A 59 -14.53 -28.76 4.26
CA LYS A 59 -13.24 -29.29 3.78
C LYS A 59 -12.74 -28.52 2.56
N GLN A 60 -13.64 -28.19 1.63
CA GLN A 60 -13.31 -27.34 0.48
C GLN A 60 -12.92 -25.94 0.95
N TYR A 61 -13.67 -25.35 1.88
CA TYR A 61 -13.36 -24.06 2.49
C TYR A 61 -12.00 -24.08 3.21
N GLN A 62 -11.68 -25.12 4.00
CA GLN A 62 -10.37 -25.26 4.64
C GLN A 62 -9.22 -25.43 3.64
N GLN A 63 -9.40 -26.18 2.54
CA GLN A 63 -8.37 -26.30 1.51
C GLN A 63 -8.16 -24.98 0.77
N GLN A 64 -9.24 -24.30 0.36
CA GLN A 64 -9.17 -22.99 -0.29
C GLN A 64 -8.55 -21.92 0.64
N PHE A 65 -8.90 -21.92 1.93
CA PHE A 65 -8.30 -21.04 2.94
C PHE A 65 -6.80 -21.31 3.13
N ASN A 66 -6.39 -22.58 3.22
CA ASN A 66 -4.98 -22.94 3.35
C ASN A 66 -4.17 -22.58 2.09
N GLN A 67 -4.71 -22.82 0.89
CA GLN A 67 -4.07 -22.41 -0.37
C GLN A 67 -3.97 -20.87 -0.48
N ALA A 68 -5.03 -20.14 -0.13
CA ALA A 68 -5.00 -18.68 -0.09
C ALA A 68 -3.99 -18.14 0.93
N LYS A 69 -3.87 -18.78 2.10
CA LYS A 69 -2.89 -18.47 3.14
C LYS A 69 -1.46 -18.72 2.66
N GLU A 70 -1.18 -19.86 2.03
CA GLU A 70 0.14 -20.18 1.47
C GLU A 70 0.52 -19.20 0.35
N HIS A 71 -0.38 -18.97 -0.62
CA HIS A 71 -0.14 -18.02 -1.71
C HIS A 71 0.13 -16.60 -1.20
N SER A 72 -0.66 -16.12 -0.22
CA SER A 72 -0.44 -14.81 0.42
C SER A 72 0.87 -14.74 1.19
N THR A 73 1.24 -15.82 1.89
CA THR A 73 2.51 -15.91 2.64
C THR A 73 3.71 -15.88 1.71
N ARG A 74 3.64 -16.60 0.58
CA ARG A 74 4.68 -16.57 -0.46
C ARG A 74 4.82 -15.19 -1.08
N TYR A 75 3.70 -14.56 -1.48
CA TYR A 75 3.72 -13.21 -2.05
C TYR A 75 4.33 -12.17 -1.10
N LEU A 76 4.06 -12.26 0.21
CA LEU A 76 4.68 -11.39 1.21
C LEU A 76 6.17 -11.68 1.41
N GLN A 77 6.58 -12.96 1.37
CA GLN A 77 8.01 -13.35 1.38
C GLN A 77 8.74 -12.80 0.14
N ASP A 78 8.16 -12.95 -1.04
CA ASP A 78 8.72 -12.48 -2.32
C ASP A 78 8.80 -10.94 -2.38
N LEU A 79 7.78 -10.24 -1.86
CA LEU A 79 7.81 -8.78 -1.66
C LEU A 79 8.95 -8.37 -0.74
N PHE A 80 9.08 -8.99 0.44
CA PHE A 80 10.09 -8.62 1.42
C PHE A 80 11.52 -8.95 0.97
N ALA A 81 11.72 -10.10 0.32
CA ALA A 81 12.98 -10.48 -0.30
C ALA A 81 13.35 -9.52 -1.44
N SER A 82 12.39 -9.17 -2.31
CA SER A 82 12.59 -8.18 -3.37
C SER A 82 12.91 -6.79 -2.81
N PHE A 83 12.24 -6.38 -1.73
CA PHE A 83 12.50 -5.11 -1.03
C PHE A 83 13.94 -5.06 -0.51
N LEU A 84 14.37 -6.07 0.26
CA LEU A 84 15.73 -6.13 0.80
C LEU A 84 16.79 -6.17 -0.30
N ASN A 85 16.55 -6.92 -1.38
CA ASN A 85 17.48 -7.02 -2.50
C ASN A 85 17.64 -5.67 -3.22
N ILE A 86 16.53 -5.00 -3.56
CA ILE A 86 16.54 -3.69 -4.24
C ILE A 86 17.10 -2.59 -3.32
N PHE A 87 16.73 -2.58 -2.03
CA PHE A 87 17.21 -1.58 -1.07
C PHE A 87 18.70 -1.72 -0.76
N ARG A 88 19.21 -2.95 -0.64
CA ARG A 88 20.63 -3.22 -0.35
C ARG A 88 21.52 -3.08 -1.59
N ASN A 89 21.01 -3.41 -2.79
CA ASN A 89 21.78 -3.42 -4.03
C ASN A 89 21.04 -2.68 -5.19
N PRO A 90 20.73 -1.38 -5.04
CA PRO A 90 19.84 -0.67 -5.98
C PRO A 90 20.37 -0.63 -7.42
N THR A 91 21.69 -0.58 -7.61
CA THR A 91 22.36 -0.52 -8.92
C THR A 91 22.36 -1.85 -9.68
N THR A 92 22.06 -2.99 -9.03
CA THR A 92 22.04 -4.31 -9.67
C THR A 92 20.65 -4.96 -9.58
N SER A 93 20.08 -5.05 -8.38
CA SER A 93 18.75 -5.61 -8.17
C SER A 93 17.63 -4.74 -8.73
N GLY A 94 17.77 -3.41 -8.74
CA GLY A 94 16.81 -2.49 -9.36
C GLY A 94 16.62 -2.75 -10.86
N PRO A 95 17.68 -2.67 -11.69
CA PRO A 95 17.64 -3.05 -13.10
C PRO A 95 17.14 -4.46 -13.37
N LEU A 96 17.50 -5.45 -12.54
CA LEU A 96 17.05 -6.83 -12.71
C LEU A 96 15.54 -6.95 -12.49
N PHE A 97 15.00 -6.37 -11.41
CA PHE A 97 13.57 -6.32 -11.12
C PHE A 97 12.74 -5.62 -12.22
N VAL A 98 13.31 -4.57 -12.82
CA VAL A 98 12.68 -3.86 -13.93
C VAL A 98 12.72 -4.67 -15.24
N LYS A 99 13.80 -5.41 -15.48
CA LYS A 99 13.96 -6.31 -16.64
C LYS A 99 13.04 -7.54 -16.57
N THR A 100 12.79 -8.10 -15.38
CA THR A 100 11.82 -9.20 -15.24
C THR A 100 10.36 -8.75 -15.37
N ALA A 101 10.10 -7.42 -15.32
CA ALA A 101 8.75 -6.84 -15.43
C ALA A 101 7.75 -7.47 -14.43
N ASN A 102 8.23 -7.73 -13.21
CA ASN A 102 7.49 -8.33 -12.09
C ASN A 102 6.43 -7.37 -11.50
N HIS A 103 5.48 -6.97 -12.34
CA HIS A 103 4.41 -6.03 -12.05
C HIS A 103 3.56 -6.38 -10.81
N ASN A 104 3.36 -7.66 -10.50
CA ASN A 104 2.67 -8.07 -9.26
C ASN A 104 3.39 -7.52 -8.01
N ILE A 105 4.72 -7.68 -7.95
CA ILE A 105 5.57 -7.16 -6.87
C ILE A 105 5.67 -5.63 -6.93
N ALA A 106 5.70 -5.04 -8.13
CA ALA A 106 5.70 -3.58 -8.31
C ALA A 106 4.43 -2.91 -7.76
N ILE A 107 3.25 -3.49 -8.05
CA ILE A 107 1.97 -3.05 -7.51
C ILE A 107 1.97 -3.19 -5.98
N GLY A 108 2.53 -4.28 -5.44
CA GLY A 108 2.70 -4.46 -3.99
C GLY A 108 3.50 -3.34 -3.33
N PHE A 109 4.64 -2.92 -3.90
CA PHE A 109 5.41 -1.79 -3.37
C PHE A 109 4.69 -0.45 -3.49
N ILE A 110 4.00 -0.20 -4.61
CA ILE A 110 3.21 1.03 -4.81
C ILE A 110 2.09 1.11 -3.77
N VAL A 111 1.32 0.03 -3.57
CA VAL A 111 0.22 -0.03 -2.59
C VAL A 111 0.74 0.06 -1.16
N PHE A 112 1.83 -0.64 -0.82
CA PHE A 112 2.41 -0.59 0.52
C PHE A 112 2.96 0.81 0.88
N GLN A 113 3.64 1.47 -0.06
CA GLN A 113 4.09 2.84 0.13
C GLN A 113 2.93 3.85 0.14
N ALA A 114 1.85 3.63 -0.63
CA ALA A 114 0.62 4.42 -0.55
C ALA A 114 -0.03 4.31 0.84
N ILE A 115 -0.10 3.11 1.42
CA ILE A 115 -0.60 2.88 2.79
C ILE A 115 0.26 3.62 3.83
N LEU A 116 1.59 3.52 3.76
CA LEU A 116 2.50 4.26 4.66
C LEU A 116 2.34 5.78 4.50
N THR A 117 2.12 6.27 3.28
CA THR A 117 1.89 7.69 2.99
C THR A 117 0.52 8.16 3.53
N ALA A 118 -0.49 7.29 3.50
CA ALA A 118 -1.79 7.55 4.11
C ALA A 118 -1.73 7.59 5.64
N PHE A 119 -0.92 6.75 6.28
CA PHE A 119 -0.64 6.87 7.72
C PHE A 119 0.08 8.19 8.06
N PHE A 120 1.11 8.57 7.29
CA PHE A 120 1.77 9.87 7.48
C PHE A 120 0.80 11.04 7.30
N SER A 121 -0.05 10.98 6.27
CA SER A 121 -1.12 11.96 6.02
C SER A 121 -2.09 12.07 7.21
N VAL A 122 -2.56 10.94 7.77
CA VAL A 122 -3.43 10.93 8.97
C VAL A 122 -2.72 11.54 10.19
N VAL A 123 -1.43 11.29 10.40
CA VAL A 123 -0.66 11.86 11.51
C VAL A 123 -0.50 13.39 11.33
N VAL A 124 -0.21 13.86 10.12
CA VAL A 124 -0.18 15.29 9.78
C VAL A 124 -1.54 15.95 10.01
N THR A 125 -2.62 15.39 9.47
CA THR A 125 -3.99 15.91 9.66
C THR A 125 -4.42 15.89 11.11
N SER A 126 -4.05 14.87 11.89
CA SER A 126 -4.38 14.81 13.32
C SER A 126 -3.79 15.99 14.07
N LYS A 127 -2.57 16.41 13.74
CA LYS A 127 -1.94 17.60 14.35
C LYS A 127 -2.58 18.91 13.85
N ILE A 128 -2.96 18.99 12.57
CA ILE A 128 -3.74 20.12 12.03
C ILE A 128 -5.08 20.27 12.77
N ASN A 129 -5.82 19.17 12.97
CA ASN A 129 -7.08 19.18 13.73
C ASN A 129 -6.88 19.68 15.17
N SER A 130 -5.82 19.25 15.87
CA SER A 130 -5.49 19.77 17.20
C SER A 130 -5.18 21.27 17.18
N THR A 131 -4.44 21.76 16.19
CA THR A 131 -4.15 23.21 16.04
C THR A 131 -5.41 24.01 15.70
N LEU A 132 -6.30 23.50 14.85
CA LEU A 132 -7.59 24.14 14.53
C LEU A 132 -8.48 24.28 15.76
N ASN A 133 -8.57 23.24 16.60
CA ASN A 133 -9.33 23.30 17.86
C ASN A 133 -8.75 24.35 18.82
N LEU A 134 -7.42 24.42 18.96
CA LEU A 134 -6.75 25.43 19.80
C LEU A 134 -6.96 26.85 19.26
N PHE A 135 -6.94 27.04 17.94
CA PHE A 135 -7.17 28.34 17.30
C PHE A 135 -8.63 28.81 17.44
N GLY A 136 -9.59 27.90 17.26
CA GLY A 136 -11.02 28.18 17.48
C GLY A 136 -11.32 28.60 18.93
N GLY A 137 -10.71 27.93 19.91
CA GLY A 137 -10.82 28.31 21.32
C GLY A 137 -10.14 29.64 21.68
N LEU A 138 -9.16 30.09 20.91
CA LEU A 138 -8.43 31.35 21.12
C LEU A 138 -9.10 32.58 20.48
N MET A 139 -9.85 32.41 19.39
CA MET A 139 -10.51 33.52 18.68
C MET A 139 -11.88 33.90 19.26
N GLY A 140 -12.42 33.10 20.19
CA GLY A 140 -13.70 33.36 20.86
C GLY A 140 -14.93 32.87 20.08
N ASP A 141 -15.93 32.44 20.83
CA ASP A 141 -17.32 32.10 20.42
C ASP A 141 -17.52 31.12 19.24
N TYR A 142 -16.49 30.38 18.82
CA TYR A 142 -16.67 29.13 18.09
C TYR A 142 -17.08 28.02 19.07
N SER A 143 -18.39 27.76 19.13
CA SER A 143 -18.94 26.63 19.90
C SER A 143 -18.30 25.29 19.53
N ASP A 144 -18.31 24.33 20.47
CA ASP A 144 -17.79 22.97 20.26
C ASP A 144 -18.41 22.26 19.04
N ALA A 145 -19.66 22.62 18.69
CA ALA A 145 -20.32 22.14 17.48
C ALA A 145 -19.68 22.68 16.19
N ALA A 146 -19.19 23.92 16.20
CA ALA A 146 -18.54 24.55 15.05
C ALA A 146 -17.11 24.04 14.85
N THR A 147 -16.31 23.89 15.91
CA THR A 147 -14.98 23.24 15.82
C THR A 147 -15.10 21.78 15.38
N ALA A 148 -16.11 21.05 15.87
CA ALA A 148 -16.44 19.71 15.37
C ALA A 148 -16.81 19.70 13.87
N ALA A 149 -17.55 20.71 13.40
CA ALA A 149 -17.96 20.85 12.00
C ALA A 149 -16.80 21.17 11.02
N TYR A 150 -15.67 21.65 11.51
CA TYR A 150 -14.44 21.90 10.74
C TYR A 150 -13.39 20.79 10.87
N LYS A 151 -13.62 19.78 11.72
CA LYS A 151 -12.69 18.68 11.98
C LYS A 151 -12.49 17.81 10.74
N LEU A 152 -11.24 17.73 10.25
CA LEU A 152 -10.90 17.01 9.03
C LEU A 152 -11.07 15.48 9.21
N PRO A 153 -11.85 14.79 8.35
CA PRO A 153 -12.25 13.39 8.56
C PRO A 153 -11.12 12.39 8.24
N LEU A 154 -10.41 11.94 9.28
CA LEU A 154 -9.21 11.11 9.17
C LEU A 154 -9.37 9.84 8.32
N VAL A 155 -10.47 9.10 8.45
CA VAL A 155 -10.72 7.87 7.67
C VAL A 155 -10.92 8.18 6.18
N LYS A 156 -11.64 9.26 5.86
CA LYS A 156 -11.83 9.74 4.48
C LYS A 156 -10.47 10.09 3.87
N ILE A 157 -9.65 10.82 4.62
CA ILE A 157 -8.31 11.25 4.21
C ILE A 157 -7.39 10.06 3.99
N PHE A 158 -7.40 9.05 4.88
CA PHE A 158 -6.64 7.81 4.70
C PHE A 158 -6.96 7.12 3.37
N ILE A 159 -8.24 6.85 3.09
CA ILE A 159 -8.67 6.17 1.86
C ILE A 159 -8.37 7.01 0.61
N VAL A 160 -8.66 8.32 0.64
CA VAL A 160 -8.41 9.23 -0.49
C VAL A 160 -6.90 9.37 -0.77
N THR A 161 -6.04 9.42 0.26
CA THR A 161 -4.58 9.43 0.10
C THR A 161 -4.07 8.12 -0.54
N ILE A 162 -4.60 6.95 -0.17
CA ILE A 162 -4.21 5.68 -0.84
C ILE A 162 -4.57 5.73 -2.32
N LEU A 163 -5.82 6.07 -2.65
CA LEU A 163 -6.30 6.09 -4.04
C LEU A 163 -5.50 7.06 -4.92
N ILE A 164 -5.24 8.27 -4.43
CA ILE A 164 -4.45 9.28 -5.16
C ILE A 164 -2.98 8.88 -5.25
N SER A 165 -2.38 8.28 -4.21
CA SER A 165 -0.99 7.79 -4.26
C SER A 165 -0.81 6.69 -5.31
N CYS A 166 -1.74 5.73 -5.37
CA CYS A 166 -1.74 4.68 -6.39
C CYS A 166 -1.95 5.26 -7.80
N LEU A 167 -2.90 6.19 -7.96
CA LEU A 167 -3.16 6.88 -9.24
C LEU A 167 -1.92 7.65 -9.72
N LEU A 168 -1.26 8.41 -8.84
CA LEU A 168 -0.06 9.16 -9.16
C LEU A 168 1.12 8.25 -9.55
N SER A 169 1.29 7.10 -8.91
CA SER A 169 2.30 6.11 -9.31
C SER A 169 2.02 5.50 -10.69
N CYS A 170 0.75 5.26 -11.05
CA CYS A 170 0.36 4.85 -12.40
C CYS A 170 0.59 5.96 -13.44
N ILE A 171 0.29 7.22 -13.10
CA ILE A 171 0.58 8.40 -13.93
C ILE A 171 2.10 8.55 -14.15
N LEU A 172 2.90 8.38 -13.10
CA LEU A 172 4.37 8.41 -13.19
C LEU A 172 4.90 7.34 -14.15
N ALA A 173 4.39 6.10 -14.07
CA ALA A 173 4.73 5.03 -15.01
C ALA A 173 4.31 5.35 -16.46
N GLY A 174 3.17 6.04 -16.64
CA GLY A 174 2.71 6.52 -17.95
C GLY A 174 3.63 7.60 -18.54
N ILE A 175 4.00 8.61 -17.75
CA ILE A 175 4.94 9.67 -18.18
C ILE A 175 6.31 9.07 -18.48
N LEU A 176 6.83 8.17 -17.63
CA LEU A 176 8.09 7.45 -17.87
C LEU A 176 8.08 6.73 -19.23
N TYR A 177 6.98 6.04 -19.56
CA TYR A 177 6.80 5.33 -20.82
C TYR A 177 6.79 6.30 -22.02
N LEU A 178 6.02 7.39 -21.95
CA LEU A 178 5.91 8.39 -23.02
C LEU A 178 7.24 9.14 -23.25
N VAL A 179 7.92 9.59 -22.19
CA VAL A 179 9.23 10.26 -22.32
C VAL A 179 10.29 9.26 -22.83
N SER A 180 10.30 8.02 -22.34
CA SER A 180 11.20 6.98 -22.87
C SER A 180 10.94 6.69 -24.35
N MET A 181 9.70 6.80 -24.82
CA MET A 181 9.34 6.65 -26.23
C MET A 181 9.92 7.78 -27.10
N ILE A 182 9.81 9.04 -26.65
CA ILE A 182 10.42 10.20 -27.34
C ILE A 182 11.94 10.03 -27.49
N PHE A 183 12.62 9.55 -26.45
CA PHE A 183 14.07 9.31 -26.45
C PHE A 183 14.49 7.98 -27.13
N LYS A 184 13.59 7.30 -27.85
CA LYS A 184 13.84 6.00 -28.53
C LYS A 184 14.39 4.93 -27.59
N ASN A 185 13.88 4.90 -26.36
CA ASN A 185 14.17 3.91 -25.32
C ASN A 185 12.88 3.14 -24.93
N THR A 186 12.09 2.76 -25.94
CA THR A 186 10.77 2.12 -25.84
C THR A 186 10.82 0.72 -25.21
N ILE A 187 10.41 0.61 -23.96
CA ILE A 187 10.24 -0.67 -23.24
C ILE A 187 8.81 -0.74 -22.67
N HIS A 188 8.25 -1.94 -22.52
CA HIS A 188 6.86 -2.15 -22.09
C HIS A 188 6.50 -1.38 -20.81
N PHE A 189 5.26 -0.87 -20.76
CA PHE A 189 4.70 -0.16 -19.59
C PHE A 189 4.87 -0.92 -18.25
N LYS A 190 4.81 -2.25 -18.26
CA LYS A 190 5.05 -3.09 -17.05
C LYS A 190 6.43 -2.85 -16.42
N SER A 191 7.48 -2.63 -17.22
CA SER A 191 8.81 -2.28 -16.70
C SER A 191 8.86 -0.85 -16.18
N MET A 192 8.14 0.10 -16.79
CA MET A 192 8.06 1.47 -16.27
C MET A 192 7.28 1.56 -14.95
N LEU A 193 6.30 0.67 -14.75
CA LEU A 193 5.66 0.46 -13.45
C LEU A 193 6.62 -0.13 -12.41
N CYS A 194 7.51 -1.05 -12.80
CA CYS A 194 8.61 -1.51 -11.94
C CYS A 194 9.59 -0.38 -11.58
N VAL A 195 9.92 0.54 -12.51
CA VAL A 195 10.76 1.72 -12.21
C VAL A 195 10.06 2.67 -11.24
N ALA A 196 8.76 2.93 -11.43
CA ALA A 196 7.96 3.68 -10.44
C ALA A 196 7.95 2.99 -9.07
N ALA A 197 7.95 1.65 -9.03
CA ALA A 197 8.00 0.90 -7.78
C ALA A 197 9.39 0.90 -7.09
N THR A 198 10.52 1.05 -7.79
CA THR A 198 11.82 1.20 -7.10
C THR A 198 11.95 2.54 -6.37
N ARG A 199 11.23 3.59 -6.81
CA ARG A 199 11.00 4.82 -6.03
C ARG A 199 10.30 4.51 -4.71
N SER A 200 9.24 3.69 -4.74
CA SER A 200 8.49 3.28 -3.54
C SER A 200 9.37 2.45 -2.58
N VAL A 201 10.26 1.59 -3.08
CA VAL A 201 11.26 0.86 -2.26
C VAL A 201 12.15 1.82 -1.47
N ALA A 202 12.66 2.88 -2.09
CA ALA A 202 13.46 3.89 -1.39
C ALA A 202 12.65 4.70 -0.36
N LEU A 203 11.38 4.99 -0.68
CA LEU A 203 10.49 5.78 0.16
C LEU A 203 10.04 5.05 1.44
N ILE A 204 9.75 3.74 1.38
CA ILE A 204 9.23 2.94 2.50
C ILE A 204 9.96 3.21 3.84
N PRO A 205 11.29 3.01 3.97
CA PRO A 205 11.98 3.22 5.25
C PRO A 205 12.06 4.70 5.64
N ILE A 206 12.15 5.62 4.67
CA ILE A 206 12.19 7.06 4.95
C ILE A 206 10.82 7.56 5.43
N THR A 207 9.70 7.06 4.89
CA THR A 207 8.35 7.40 5.36
C THR A 207 8.12 6.89 6.78
N ILE A 208 8.54 5.66 7.11
CA ILE A 208 8.47 5.12 8.48
C ILE A 208 9.28 6.00 9.45
N LEU A 209 10.52 6.35 9.09
CA LEU A 209 11.35 7.24 9.89
C LEU A 209 10.76 8.66 10.01
N SER A 210 10.13 9.17 8.94
CA SER A 210 9.45 10.48 8.92
C SER A 210 8.24 10.52 9.85
N ILE A 211 7.47 9.43 9.94
CA ILE A 211 6.36 9.29 10.92
C ILE A 211 6.92 9.39 12.35
N ILE A 212 7.98 8.64 12.67
CA ILE A 212 8.60 8.64 14.00
C ILE A 212 9.15 10.04 14.36
N VAL A 213 9.91 10.65 13.45
CA VAL A 213 10.51 11.97 13.66
C VAL A 213 9.45 13.07 13.76
N PHE A 214 8.30 12.96 13.06
CA PHE A 214 7.21 13.94 13.12
C PHE A 214 6.61 14.10 14.54
N TYR A 215 6.58 13.04 15.34
CA TYR A 215 6.13 13.12 16.74
C TYR A 215 7.09 13.95 17.61
N ILE A 216 8.39 13.90 17.33
CA ILE A 216 9.42 14.68 18.02
C ILE A 216 9.44 16.13 17.51
N ASN A 217 9.53 16.31 16.18
CA ASN A 217 9.49 17.61 15.53
C ASN A 217 8.79 17.52 14.16
N THR A 218 7.65 18.20 14.07
CA THR A 218 6.80 18.26 12.86
C THR A 218 7.53 18.78 11.64
N ASN A 219 8.34 19.83 11.77
CA ASN A 219 9.04 20.43 10.63
C ASN A 219 10.13 19.49 10.12
N THR A 220 10.85 18.81 11.02
CA THR A 220 11.86 17.80 10.68
C THR A 220 11.23 16.58 10.01
N GLY A 221 10.10 16.08 10.52
CA GLY A 221 9.38 14.94 9.93
C GLY A 221 8.85 15.23 8.52
N ILE A 222 8.28 16.42 8.29
CA ILE A 222 7.85 16.87 6.95
C ILE A 222 9.06 17.00 6.01
N THR A 223 10.15 17.61 6.47
CA THR A 223 11.38 17.79 5.67
C THR A 223 11.96 16.44 5.23
N LEU A 224 12.02 15.47 6.16
CA LEU A 224 12.57 14.15 5.90
C LEU A 224 11.74 13.37 4.85
N PHE A 225 10.41 13.51 4.86
CA PHE A 225 9.54 12.91 3.85
C PHE A 225 9.81 13.47 2.43
N TYR A 226 10.08 14.78 2.31
CA TYR A 226 10.49 15.38 1.03
C TYR A 226 11.90 14.94 0.61
N LEU A 227 12.86 14.82 1.53
CA LEU A 227 14.19 14.27 1.22
C LEU A 227 14.12 12.81 0.74
N GLY A 228 13.20 12.00 1.28
CA GLY A 228 12.94 10.64 0.79
C GLY A 228 12.49 10.58 -0.68
N ASN A 229 11.82 11.62 -1.17
CA ASN A 229 11.44 11.71 -2.58
C ASN A 229 12.64 11.96 -3.49
N LEU A 230 13.66 12.70 -3.04
CA LEU A 230 14.93 12.86 -3.78
C LEU A 230 15.68 11.53 -3.88
N LEU A 231 15.75 10.75 -2.78
CA LEU A 231 16.34 9.40 -2.80
C LEU A 231 15.60 8.47 -3.78
N GLY A 232 14.27 8.60 -3.87
CA GLY A 232 13.46 7.89 -4.84
C GLY A 232 13.83 8.20 -6.31
N ILE A 233 14.22 9.44 -6.63
CA ILE A 233 14.72 9.81 -7.98
C ILE A 233 16.04 9.08 -8.27
N CYS A 234 16.95 9.00 -7.29
CA CYS A 234 18.22 8.26 -7.44
C CYS A 234 17.98 6.77 -7.72
N TYR A 235 17.01 6.14 -7.05
CA TYR A 235 16.63 4.75 -7.33
C TYR A 235 16.06 4.58 -8.75
N MET A 236 15.25 5.52 -9.24
CA MET A 236 14.74 5.49 -10.61
C MET A 236 15.85 5.68 -11.66
N LEU A 237 16.82 6.58 -11.41
CA LEU A 237 17.98 6.80 -12.29
C LEU A 237 18.80 5.53 -12.48
N VAL A 238 19.07 4.77 -11.42
CA VAL A 238 19.84 3.52 -11.53
C VAL A 238 19.00 2.34 -12.04
N SER A 239 17.66 2.38 -11.91
CA SER A 239 16.76 1.30 -12.30
C SER A 239 16.21 1.40 -13.72
N LEU A 240 16.26 2.57 -14.37
CA LEU A 240 15.68 2.75 -15.71
C LEU A 240 16.35 1.80 -16.73
N PRO A 241 15.58 1.01 -17.49
CA PRO A 241 16.15 0.01 -18.38
C PRO A 241 16.63 0.66 -19.68
N ILE A 242 17.75 0.19 -20.21
CA ILE A 242 18.47 0.80 -21.35
C ILE A 242 18.50 -0.19 -22.51
N ILE A 243 18.05 0.24 -23.70
CA ILE A 243 18.07 -0.61 -24.93
C ILE A 243 19.45 -0.63 -25.58
N SER A 244 20.08 0.53 -25.73
CA SER A 244 21.38 0.71 -26.40
C SER A 244 22.33 1.52 -25.51
N GLN A 245 23.65 1.28 -25.60
CA GLN A 245 24.62 2.03 -24.79
C GLN A 245 24.57 3.55 -25.05
N ASP A 246 24.22 3.96 -26.28
CA ASP A 246 23.96 5.36 -26.63
C ASP A 246 22.83 6.00 -25.80
N ASN A 247 21.78 5.22 -25.45
CA ASN A 247 20.71 5.71 -24.58
C ASN A 247 21.12 5.85 -23.10
N LYS A 248 22.27 5.30 -22.66
CA LYS A 248 22.75 5.41 -21.28
C LYS A 248 22.92 6.86 -20.84
N ASN A 249 23.48 7.70 -21.70
CA ASN A 249 23.68 9.13 -21.43
C ASN A 249 22.37 9.94 -21.41
N LYS A 250 21.28 9.35 -21.92
CA LYS A 250 19.95 9.98 -22.01
C LYS A 250 19.09 9.68 -20.77
N VAL A 251 19.43 8.65 -19.99
CA VAL A 251 18.71 8.25 -18.76
C VAL A 251 18.48 9.42 -17.78
N PRO A 252 19.47 10.28 -17.45
CA PRO A 252 19.24 11.39 -16.54
C PRO A 252 18.22 12.41 -17.07
N PHE A 253 18.27 12.70 -18.37
CA PHE A 253 17.32 13.60 -19.03
C PHE A 253 15.91 13.02 -19.08
N ILE A 254 15.76 11.72 -19.37
CA ILE A 254 14.46 11.02 -19.35
C ILE A 254 13.82 11.11 -17.96
N ILE A 255 14.57 10.81 -16.89
CA ILE A 255 14.05 10.91 -15.52
C ILE A 255 13.78 12.37 -15.11
N PHE A 256 14.65 13.31 -15.45
CA PHE A 256 14.46 14.73 -15.14
C PHE A 256 13.20 15.31 -15.81
N ILE A 257 13.05 15.13 -17.12
CA ILE A 257 11.87 15.58 -17.88
C ILE A 257 10.60 14.90 -17.34
N THR A 258 10.67 13.60 -17.03
CA THR A 258 9.56 12.89 -16.38
C THR A 258 9.19 13.50 -15.04
N MET A 259 10.16 13.85 -14.18
CA MET A 259 9.91 14.44 -12.87
C MET A 259 9.36 15.87 -12.96
N VAL A 260 9.80 16.67 -13.94
CA VAL A 260 9.23 18.01 -14.19
C VAL A 260 7.77 17.91 -14.64
N ILE A 261 7.45 17.05 -15.61
CA ILE A 261 6.06 16.84 -16.05
C ILE A 261 5.22 16.27 -14.90
N PHE A 262 5.74 15.29 -14.17
CA PHE A 262 5.06 14.70 -13.02
C PHE A 262 4.83 15.71 -11.88
N PHE A 263 5.74 16.66 -11.65
CA PHE A 263 5.54 17.73 -10.66
C PHE A 263 4.32 18.61 -11.00
N PHE A 264 4.21 19.07 -12.25
CA PHE A 264 3.03 19.85 -12.69
C PHE A 264 1.75 19.02 -12.63
N VAL A 265 1.77 17.78 -13.13
CA VAL A 265 0.59 16.89 -13.14
C VAL A 265 0.16 16.52 -11.71
N SER A 266 1.11 16.23 -10.81
CA SER A 266 0.79 15.90 -9.41
C SER A 266 0.25 17.11 -8.64
N THR A 267 0.79 18.31 -8.86
CA THR A 267 0.25 19.56 -8.31
C THR A 267 -1.19 19.80 -8.82
N PHE A 268 -1.45 19.62 -10.12
CA PHE A 268 -2.78 19.74 -10.71
C PHE A 268 -3.77 18.72 -10.12
N VAL A 269 -3.40 17.43 -10.09
CA VAL A 269 -4.21 16.36 -9.49
C VAL A 269 -4.48 16.65 -8.01
N MET A 270 -3.49 17.11 -7.25
CA MET A 270 -3.65 17.41 -5.82
C MET A 270 -4.56 18.61 -5.59
N TYR A 271 -4.42 19.69 -6.38
CA TYR A 271 -5.32 20.86 -6.34
C TYR A 271 -6.78 20.47 -6.59
N HIS A 272 -7.04 19.67 -7.62
CA HIS A 272 -8.37 19.14 -7.91
C HIS A 272 -8.86 18.11 -6.87
N SER A 273 -7.96 17.52 -6.07
CA SER A 273 -8.29 16.54 -5.03
C SER A 273 -8.56 17.15 -3.66
N ILE A 274 -8.17 18.39 -3.37
CA ILE A 274 -8.46 19.07 -2.09
C ILE A 274 -9.94 18.96 -1.64
N PRO A 275 -10.97 19.18 -2.49
CA PRO A 275 -12.37 19.03 -2.07
C PRO A 275 -12.78 17.57 -1.76
N LEU A 276 -11.98 16.56 -2.12
CA LEU A 276 -12.19 15.17 -1.69
C LEU A 276 -11.64 14.95 -0.27
N TYR A 277 -10.62 15.69 0.17
CA TYR A 277 -10.09 15.61 1.53
C TYR A 277 -10.96 16.39 2.55
N LEU A 278 -11.58 17.50 2.15
CA LEU A 278 -12.33 18.40 3.04
C LEU A 278 -13.67 17.83 3.56
N PRO A 279 -14.14 18.25 4.76
CA PRO A 279 -15.53 18.09 5.20
C PRO A 279 -16.47 18.97 4.36
N GLU A 280 -17.77 18.69 4.40
CA GLU A 280 -18.75 19.32 3.49
C GLU A 280 -18.84 20.83 3.70
N THR A 281 -18.84 21.26 4.96
CA THR A 281 -18.77 22.65 5.44
C THR A 281 -17.63 23.49 4.87
N MET A 282 -16.50 22.86 4.52
CA MET A 282 -15.34 23.54 3.94
C MET A 282 -15.31 23.49 2.40
N LYS A 283 -16.19 22.71 1.75
CA LYS A 283 -16.20 22.61 0.28
C LYS A 283 -16.58 23.93 -0.38
N ASP A 284 -17.49 24.69 0.21
CA ASP A 284 -17.98 25.95 -0.39
C ASP A 284 -16.96 27.08 -0.24
N GLY A 285 -16.32 27.23 0.92
CA GLY A 285 -15.15 28.10 1.07
C GLY A 285 -13.99 27.70 0.14
N TRP A 286 -13.82 26.40 -0.15
CA TRP A 286 -12.88 25.96 -1.19
C TRP A 286 -13.31 26.35 -2.62
N LYS A 287 -14.62 26.28 -2.96
CA LYS A 287 -15.13 26.76 -4.26
C LYS A 287 -14.83 28.26 -4.42
N GLU A 288 -15.13 29.05 -3.39
CA GLU A 288 -14.90 30.50 -3.35
C GLU A 288 -13.40 30.81 -3.49
N PHE A 289 -12.54 30.21 -2.67
CA PHE A 289 -11.09 30.33 -2.79
C PHE A 289 -10.56 29.92 -4.17
N SER A 290 -11.03 28.78 -4.73
CA SER A 290 -10.63 28.31 -6.06
C SER A 290 -11.10 29.24 -7.19
N THR A 291 -12.17 30.00 -6.96
CA THR A 291 -12.70 31.01 -7.89
C THR A 291 -11.89 32.29 -7.79
N HIS A 292 -11.52 32.72 -6.58
CA HIS A 292 -10.60 33.82 -6.36
C HIS A 292 -9.22 33.56 -6.96
N MET A 293 -8.63 32.37 -6.75
CA MET A 293 -7.37 31.96 -7.39
C MET A 293 -7.44 32.10 -8.92
N LYS A 294 -8.48 31.54 -9.56
CA LYS A 294 -8.71 31.68 -11.01
C LYS A 294 -8.91 33.14 -11.43
N SER A 295 -9.62 33.94 -10.65
CA SER A 295 -9.80 35.37 -10.93
C SER A 295 -8.49 36.15 -10.83
N PHE A 296 -7.56 35.72 -9.97
CA PHE A 296 -6.24 36.31 -9.79
C PHE A 296 -5.31 35.96 -10.96
N ASP A 297 -5.33 34.70 -11.42
CA ASP A 297 -4.64 34.28 -12.65
C ASP A 297 -5.20 34.98 -13.89
N LEU A 298 -6.53 35.14 -13.98
CA LEU A 298 -7.17 35.90 -15.06
C LEU A 298 -6.80 37.38 -15.00
N LEU A 299 -6.87 38.03 -13.84
CA LEU A 299 -6.39 39.41 -13.65
C LEU A 299 -4.92 39.55 -14.04
N LYS A 300 -4.05 38.59 -13.68
CA LYS A 300 -2.64 38.60 -14.06
C LYS A 300 -2.44 38.45 -15.58
N SER A 301 -3.25 37.63 -16.25
CA SER A 301 -3.25 37.51 -17.72
C SER A 301 -3.80 38.75 -18.44
N MET A 302 -4.74 39.48 -17.84
CA MET A 302 -5.34 40.69 -18.41
C MET A 302 -4.55 41.98 -18.13
N THR A 303 -3.79 42.03 -17.03
CA THR A 303 -3.03 43.24 -16.62
C THR A 303 -1.63 43.31 -17.21
N GLY A 304 -1.08 42.20 -17.73
CA GLY A 304 0.24 42.18 -18.40
C GLY A 304 1.40 42.65 -17.51
N ALA A 305 1.24 42.59 -16.18
CA ALA A 305 2.13 43.24 -15.23
C ALA A 305 3.46 42.50 -15.06
N SER A 306 4.44 42.89 -15.87
CA SER A 306 5.86 42.63 -15.61
C SER A 306 6.32 43.36 -14.34
N TYR A 307 6.84 42.60 -13.39
CA TYR A 307 7.65 43.04 -12.25
C TYR A 307 8.84 42.08 -12.14
#